data_AF-A0A067R0D9-F1
#
_entry.id   AF-A0A067R0D9-F1
#
_cell.length_a   1.000
_cell.length_b   1.000
_cell.length_c   1.000
_cell.angle_alpha   90.00
_cell.angle_beta   90.00
_cell.angle_gamma   90.00
#
_symmetry.space_group_name_H-M   'P 1'
#
loop_
_entity.id
_entity.type
_entity.pdbx_description
1 polymer ?
#
loop_
_entity_poly.entity_id
_entity_poly.type
_entity_poly.pdbx_seq_one_letter_code
_entity_poly.pdbx_strand_id
1 'polypeptide(L)'
;MESNQNRTETFVPLTVLREKNLLCDAVLRLEDGGVFPVRRLILSTFSAYFRALFTTTLHTSEKTDILLHGVSSDMMAHILNYVYSRKMDIHSENVRQLLVTADYLCLQDVTELCCDFLKDAMDAVNCIDIMHFARLYFIADLETSARRFVLRYFVEVSQKSEELLELPVEELQAIIGTEELNVTDERVVWECILRWINHDPDNRKGHIADLLKGVRLGRLDAKFFKDELSNHPYVTENEACRPLISETLTFLHDVEMMTKGERKEFVTPKIAYPRIPLDILFAIGGRSNTRDTDLIEAYDVRADRWSVVEGVDSIGTRSDYGTAVVGFDIYVIGGSDGSEGLNSCRCFNAVTKTCREVSPMHERRLGLSVAVLRGAVYAMGGSGGKSVKHRTAERYDCKKNKWWWIDSMNTERSDASAAVLNDKIYVAGGVTDLYSYLTSVEVYDPDTDQWTFVASMFSERKNFSCVAFHGCLYALGGKNSSWELNTEKYDPVEDKWTVIHAMNFNSYNLNAEVIDDTIFVIGGFCRGKADFSVKRYNDKEDKWHQVTNMNISRLLMSTCVVKNLPNARDYSYKHRDKLMEEDRK
;
A
#
# COMPACT_ATOMS: atom_id res chain seq x y z
N MET A 1 -22.57 -7.52 52.93
CA MET A 1 -21.94 -6.29 53.45
C MET A 1 -21.23 -5.69 52.24
N GLU A 2 -21.95 -4.88 51.46
CA GLU A 2 -21.89 -3.39 51.57
C GLU A 2 -20.47 -2.91 51.24
N SER A 3 -20.20 -2.02 50.29
CA SER A 3 -21.01 -1.13 49.48
C SER A 3 -20.05 -0.49 48.49
N ASN A 4 -20.31 -0.58 47.19
CA ASN A 4 -19.85 0.44 46.24
C ASN A 4 -20.95 0.59 45.21
N GLN A 5 -22.04 1.24 45.66
CA GLN A 5 -23.03 1.80 44.78
C GLN A 5 -22.33 2.75 43.81
N ASN A 6 -22.36 2.36 42.53
CA ASN A 6 -22.21 3.26 41.41
C ASN A 6 -23.04 4.52 41.65
N ARG A 7 -22.40 5.65 41.93
CA ARG A 7 -22.96 6.96 41.64
C ARG A 7 -22.95 7.14 40.12
N THR A 8 -23.84 6.46 39.42
CA THR A 8 -24.37 6.96 38.15
C THR A 8 -25.31 8.09 38.52
N GLU A 9 -24.75 9.29 38.71
CA GLU A 9 -25.51 10.51 38.54
C GLU A 9 -26.13 10.44 37.15
N THR A 10 -27.45 10.25 37.10
CA THR A 10 -28.23 10.33 35.86
C THR A 10 -28.18 11.77 35.37
N PHE A 11 -27.10 12.13 34.69
CA PHE A 11 -27.02 13.34 33.90
C PHE A 11 -28.12 13.24 32.84
N VAL A 12 -29.08 14.16 32.88
CA VAL A 12 -30.06 14.29 31.79
C VAL A 12 -29.25 14.60 30.53
N PRO A 13 -29.33 13.78 29.47
CA PRO A 13 -28.58 14.02 28.25
C PRO A 13 -28.89 15.42 27.72
N LEU A 14 -27.87 16.16 27.31
CA LEU A 14 -28.00 17.53 26.81
C LEU A 14 -29.03 17.61 25.66
N THR A 15 -29.15 16.53 24.87
CA THR A 15 -30.15 16.35 23.81
C THR A 15 -31.58 16.47 24.31
N VAL A 16 -31.92 15.80 25.43
CA VAL A 16 -33.28 15.81 26.01
C VAL A 16 -33.64 17.20 26.52
N LEU A 17 -32.66 17.92 27.07
CA LEU A 17 -32.89 19.29 27.51
C LEU A 17 -33.12 20.25 26.34
N ARG A 18 -32.41 20.06 25.22
CA ARG A 18 -32.62 20.85 23.99
C ARG A 18 -33.99 20.58 23.39
N GLU A 19 -34.38 19.31 23.23
CA GLU A 19 -35.67 18.91 22.65
C GLU A 19 -36.87 19.45 23.44
N LYS A 20 -36.72 19.58 24.77
CA LYS A 20 -37.74 20.18 25.65
C LYS A 20 -37.62 21.71 25.76
N ASN A 21 -36.73 22.34 25.00
CA ASN A 21 -36.42 23.77 25.07
C ASN A 21 -36.04 24.27 26.47
N LEU A 22 -35.41 23.41 27.27
CA LEU A 22 -34.99 23.71 28.63
C LEU A 22 -33.57 24.29 28.62
N LEU A 23 -33.42 25.48 29.22
CA LEU A 23 -32.16 26.21 29.35
C LEU A 23 -31.50 26.59 28.01
N CYS A 24 -32.29 26.82 26.95
CA CYS A 24 -31.81 27.40 25.69
C CYS A 24 -31.77 28.93 25.82
N ASP A 25 -30.63 29.55 25.53
CA ASP A 25 -30.39 30.99 25.68
C ASP A 25 -30.15 31.71 24.35
N ALA A 26 -30.33 31.00 23.24
CA ALA A 26 -30.40 31.55 21.89
C ALA A 26 -31.31 30.69 20.98
N VAL A 27 -31.71 31.26 19.85
CA VAL A 27 -32.53 30.67 18.79
C VAL A 27 -31.83 30.98 17.47
N LEU A 28 -31.54 29.94 16.71
CA LEU A 28 -31.05 30.06 15.34
C LEU A 28 -32.24 29.95 14.38
N ARG A 29 -32.36 30.91 13.49
CA ARG A 29 -33.31 30.89 12.37
C ARG A 29 -32.54 30.66 11.09
N LEU A 30 -33.12 29.88 10.19
CA LEU A 30 -32.57 29.60 8.87
C LEU A 30 -33.50 30.15 7.80
N GLU A 31 -32.96 30.35 6.60
CA GLU A 31 -33.68 30.95 5.48
C GLU A 31 -34.84 30.08 4.97
N ASP A 32 -34.74 28.76 5.12
CA ASP A 32 -35.79 27.79 4.77
C ASP A 32 -36.90 27.65 5.84
N GLY A 33 -36.87 28.50 6.88
CA GLY A 33 -37.88 28.54 7.93
C GLY A 33 -37.56 27.70 9.17
N GLY A 34 -36.41 27.03 9.20
CA GLY A 34 -35.93 26.30 10.39
C GLY A 34 -35.75 27.20 11.61
N VAL A 35 -36.14 26.70 12.78
CA VAL A 35 -35.98 27.40 14.06
C VAL A 35 -35.43 26.43 15.11
N PHE A 36 -34.23 26.73 15.62
CA PHE A 36 -33.50 25.86 16.53
C PHE A 36 -33.14 26.57 17.83
N PRO A 37 -33.79 26.23 18.95
CA PRO A 37 -33.37 26.66 20.27
C PRO A 37 -32.05 25.99 20.67
N VAL A 38 -31.06 26.79 21.05
CA VAL A 38 -29.69 26.35 21.32
C VAL A 38 -29.10 27.01 22.55
N ARG A 39 -28.00 26.43 23.04
CA ARG A 39 -27.15 27.01 24.08
C ARG A 39 -25.89 27.61 23.48
N ARG A 40 -25.68 28.91 23.69
CA ARG A 40 -24.52 29.64 23.18
C ARG A 40 -23.21 29.00 23.63
N LEU A 41 -23.10 28.69 24.92
CA LEU A 41 -21.89 28.08 25.50
C LEU A 41 -21.52 26.75 24.82
N ILE A 42 -22.50 25.89 24.55
CA ILE A 42 -22.26 24.60 23.89
C ILE A 42 -21.76 24.84 22.47
N LEU A 43 -22.46 25.65 21.68
CA LEU A 43 -22.04 25.95 20.30
C LEU A 43 -20.68 26.62 20.23
N SER A 44 -20.40 27.59 21.10
CA SER A 44 -19.08 28.25 21.18
C SER A 44 -17.95 27.28 21.54
N THR A 45 -18.24 26.21 22.29
CA THR A 45 -17.24 25.20 22.64
C THR A 45 -16.79 24.44 21.39
N PHE A 46 -17.73 24.11 20.49
CA PHE A 46 -17.46 23.29 19.31
C PHE A 46 -17.09 24.08 18.05
N SER A 47 -17.56 25.31 17.94
CA SER A 47 -17.42 26.12 16.73
C SER A 47 -16.74 27.45 17.04
N ALA A 48 -15.65 27.72 16.33
CA ALA A 48 -14.97 29.01 16.40
C ALA A 48 -15.85 30.13 15.83
N TYR A 49 -16.66 29.84 14.81
CA TYR A 49 -17.65 30.76 14.25
C TYR A 49 -18.64 31.22 15.33
N PHE A 50 -19.31 30.29 16.00
CA PHE A 50 -20.28 30.63 17.05
C PHE A 50 -19.59 31.29 18.25
N ARG A 51 -18.37 30.88 18.59
CA ARG A 51 -17.59 31.56 19.62
C ARG A 51 -17.34 33.03 19.28
N ALA A 52 -16.88 33.32 18.08
CA ALA A 52 -16.70 34.68 17.60
C ALA A 52 -18.05 35.41 17.58
N LEU A 53 -19.08 34.85 16.94
CA LEU A 53 -20.42 35.44 16.85
C LEU A 53 -20.96 35.86 18.22
N PHE A 54 -20.88 34.98 19.22
CA PHE A 54 -21.39 35.25 20.57
C PHE A 54 -20.46 36.11 21.45
N THR A 55 -19.21 36.39 21.03
CA THR A 55 -18.24 37.18 21.83
C THR A 55 -17.78 38.49 21.20
N THR A 56 -17.84 38.66 19.87
CA THR A 56 -17.33 39.85 19.15
C THR A 56 -18.42 40.78 18.65
N THR A 57 -19.65 40.30 18.40
CA THR A 57 -20.76 41.19 18.03
C THR A 57 -21.39 41.86 19.24
N LEU A 58 -21.06 43.14 19.39
CA LEU A 58 -21.80 44.16 20.12
C LEU A 58 -23.28 44.15 19.73
N HIS A 59 -24.19 43.95 20.69
CA HIS A 59 -25.26 44.91 20.98
C HIS A 59 -25.73 44.72 22.42
N THR A 60 -25.82 45.85 23.11
CA THR A 60 -26.29 46.13 24.47
C THR A 60 -27.72 45.68 24.78
N SER A 61 -28.28 44.78 23.97
CA SER A 61 -29.58 44.13 24.13
C SER A 61 -29.44 42.68 23.69
N GLU A 62 -29.90 41.76 24.53
CA GLU A 62 -29.99 40.30 24.37
C GLU A 62 -30.68 39.87 23.04
N LYS A 63 -30.07 40.09 21.88
CA LYS A 63 -30.54 39.48 20.63
C LYS A 63 -30.18 38.00 20.66
N THR A 64 -31.06 37.22 21.28
CA THR A 64 -31.01 35.77 21.35
C THR A 64 -31.57 35.12 20.09
N ASP A 65 -32.02 35.89 19.09
CA ASP A 65 -32.60 35.41 17.84
C ASP A 65 -31.69 35.78 16.67
N ILE A 66 -31.06 34.78 16.05
CA ILE A 66 -29.99 34.93 15.06
C ILE A 66 -30.40 34.25 13.75
N LEU A 67 -30.37 34.99 12.65
CA LEU A 67 -30.53 34.44 11.31
C LEU A 67 -29.17 33.96 10.78
N LEU A 68 -29.05 32.68 10.46
CA LEU A 68 -27.90 32.11 9.76
C LEU A 68 -28.21 32.02 8.27
N HIS A 69 -27.30 32.55 7.46
CA HIS A 69 -27.40 32.54 6.00
C HIS A 69 -26.66 31.35 5.42
N GLY A 70 -27.17 30.76 4.34
CA GLY A 70 -26.48 29.70 3.59
C GLY A 70 -26.43 28.32 4.28
N VAL A 71 -27.17 28.13 5.37
CA VAL A 71 -27.28 26.85 6.09
C VAL A 71 -28.72 26.34 6.01
N SER A 72 -28.90 25.09 5.56
CA SER A 72 -30.22 24.45 5.53
C SER A 72 -30.61 23.85 6.89
N SER A 73 -31.92 23.75 7.14
CA SER A 73 -32.49 23.13 8.35
C SER A 73 -32.02 21.71 8.56
N ASP A 74 -31.90 20.95 7.49
CA ASP A 74 -31.45 19.57 7.53
C ASP A 74 -30.00 19.47 8.04
N MET A 75 -29.07 20.23 7.42
CA MET A 75 -27.66 20.23 7.83
C MET A 75 -27.47 20.76 9.25
N MET A 76 -28.22 21.80 9.63
CA MET A 76 -28.18 22.33 10.99
C MET A 76 -28.68 21.29 12.00
N ALA A 77 -29.70 20.50 11.67
CA ALA A 77 -30.19 19.44 12.53
C ALA A 77 -29.12 18.35 12.75
N HIS A 78 -28.42 17.93 11.69
CA HIS A 78 -27.30 16.98 11.79
C HIS A 78 -26.16 17.53 12.67
N ILE A 79 -25.74 18.78 12.44
CA ILE A 79 -24.70 19.44 13.24
C ILE A 79 -25.11 19.54 14.71
N LEU A 80 -26.34 19.97 14.98
CA LEU A 80 -26.85 20.05 16.35
C LEU A 80 -26.97 18.66 16.98
N ASN A 81 -27.34 17.63 16.23
CA ASN A 81 -27.34 16.27 16.76
C ASN A 81 -25.93 15.86 17.19
N TYR A 82 -24.92 16.11 16.36
CA TYR A 82 -23.52 15.84 16.71
C TYR A 82 -23.07 16.61 17.95
N VAL A 83 -23.32 17.92 18.00
CA VAL A 83 -22.91 18.79 19.11
C VAL A 83 -23.49 18.34 20.46
N TYR A 84 -24.73 17.84 20.48
CA TYR A 84 -25.43 17.47 21.72
C TYR A 84 -25.33 15.98 22.07
N SER A 85 -25.18 15.10 21.08
CA SER A 85 -25.19 13.64 21.28
C SER A 85 -23.85 12.95 21.01
N ARG A 86 -22.91 13.64 20.36
CA ARG A 86 -21.66 13.08 19.80
C ARG A 86 -21.87 11.97 18.76
N LYS A 87 -23.06 11.90 18.18
CA LYS A 87 -23.39 10.99 17.07
C LYS A 87 -23.70 11.80 15.83
N MET A 88 -23.13 11.38 14.72
CA MET A 88 -23.38 11.96 13.41
C MET A 88 -23.73 10.83 12.44
N ASP A 89 -24.71 11.09 11.60
CA ASP A 89 -25.12 10.19 10.53
C ASP A 89 -24.63 10.78 9.22
N ILE A 90 -23.62 10.15 8.62
CA ILE A 90 -22.96 10.61 7.40
C ILE A 90 -23.22 9.55 6.33
N HIS A 91 -23.71 9.99 5.18
CA HIS A 91 -23.97 9.16 4.01
C HIS A 91 -23.68 9.93 2.72
N SER A 92 -23.68 9.23 1.59
CA SER A 92 -23.28 9.78 0.27
C SER A 92 -24.08 11.02 -0.15
N GLU A 93 -25.36 11.09 0.20
CA GLU A 93 -26.25 12.21 -0.15
C GLU A 93 -26.00 13.47 0.68
N ASN A 94 -25.63 13.35 1.96
CA ASN A 94 -25.49 14.52 2.85
C ASN A 94 -24.05 15.01 3.00
N VAL A 95 -23.04 14.14 2.79
CA VAL A 95 -21.66 14.41 3.21
C VAL A 95 -21.08 15.68 2.60
N ARG A 96 -21.39 15.99 1.33
CA ARG A 96 -20.86 17.19 0.66
C ARG A 96 -21.42 18.45 1.28
N GLN A 97 -22.73 18.53 1.44
CA GLN A 97 -23.38 19.72 2.01
C GLN A 97 -23.04 19.86 3.50
N LEU A 98 -22.93 18.74 4.21
CA LEU A 98 -22.52 18.72 5.60
C LEU A 98 -21.07 19.21 5.78
N LEU A 99 -20.15 18.79 4.91
CA LEU A 99 -18.75 19.24 4.93
C LEU A 99 -18.65 20.75 4.70
N VAL A 100 -19.33 21.28 3.69
CA VAL A 100 -19.35 22.73 3.39
C VAL A 100 -19.95 23.52 4.55
N THR A 101 -21.03 23.01 5.14
CA THR A 101 -21.67 23.66 6.30
C THR A 101 -20.77 23.61 7.54
N ALA A 102 -20.09 22.49 7.77
CA ALA A 102 -19.17 22.32 8.89
C ALA A 102 -17.96 23.24 8.78
N ASP A 103 -17.38 23.37 7.59
CA ASP A 103 -16.28 24.29 7.32
C ASP A 103 -16.73 25.75 7.53
N TYR A 104 -17.88 26.14 6.97
CA TYR A 104 -18.49 27.45 7.17
C TYR A 104 -18.67 27.80 8.66
N LEU A 105 -19.15 26.83 9.46
CA LEU A 105 -19.33 26.99 10.90
C LEU A 105 -18.05 26.71 11.71
N CYS A 106 -16.91 26.48 11.07
CA CYS A 106 -15.63 26.15 11.70
C CYS A 106 -15.73 25.00 12.72
N LEU A 107 -16.36 23.90 12.32
CA LEU A 107 -16.52 22.67 13.11
C LEU A 107 -15.49 21.62 12.64
N GLN A 108 -14.24 21.76 13.09
CA GLN A 108 -13.13 20.93 12.61
C GLN A 108 -13.36 19.42 12.77
N ASP A 109 -13.87 18.96 13.92
CA ASP A 109 -14.16 17.54 14.15
C ASP A 109 -15.16 16.97 13.12
N VAL A 110 -16.15 17.76 12.72
CA VAL A 110 -17.16 17.35 11.72
C VAL A 110 -16.55 17.35 10.34
N THR A 111 -15.74 18.37 10.01
CA THR A 111 -15.01 18.45 8.75
C THR A 111 -14.10 17.24 8.56
N GLU A 112 -13.36 16.84 9.60
CA GLU A 112 -12.48 15.66 9.59
C GLU A 112 -13.28 14.37 9.38
N LEU A 113 -14.39 14.17 10.11
CA LEU A 113 -15.26 13.00 9.93
C LEU A 113 -15.84 12.90 8.51
N CYS A 114 -16.27 14.02 7.92
CA CYS A 114 -16.76 14.05 6.55
C CYS A 114 -15.64 13.75 5.53
N CYS A 115 -14.42 14.26 5.76
CA CYS A 115 -13.27 13.96 4.90
C CYS A 115 -12.89 12.48 4.96
N ASP A 116 -12.89 11.87 6.15
CA ASP A 116 -12.59 10.45 6.32
C ASP A 116 -13.65 9.57 5.65
N PHE A 117 -14.94 9.92 5.77
CA PHE A 117 -16.01 9.25 5.03
C PHE A 117 -15.79 9.30 3.51
N LEU A 118 -15.41 10.47 2.97
CA LEU A 118 -15.15 10.62 1.52
C LEU A 118 -13.92 9.84 1.06
N LYS A 119 -12.88 9.71 1.90
CA LYS A 119 -11.71 8.87 1.60
C LYS A 119 -12.08 7.39 1.57
N ASP A 120 -12.91 6.93 2.51
CA ASP A 120 -13.33 5.53 2.60
C ASP A 120 -14.34 5.14 1.50
N ALA A 121 -15.17 6.08 1.05
CA ALA A 121 -16.19 5.88 0.01
C ALA A 121 -15.65 6.10 -1.43
N MET A 122 -14.35 6.35 -1.59
CA MET A 122 -13.76 6.65 -2.89
C MET A 122 -13.66 5.41 -3.78
N ASP A 123 -14.09 5.54 -5.03
CA ASP A 123 -14.03 4.47 -6.02
C ASP A 123 -13.57 4.98 -7.39
N ALA A 124 -13.45 4.06 -8.36
CA ALA A 124 -12.98 4.40 -9.70
C ALA A 124 -13.94 5.30 -10.49
N VAL A 125 -15.20 5.46 -10.07
CA VAL A 125 -16.22 6.25 -10.76
C VAL A 125 -16.28 7.68 -10.20
N ASN A 126 -16.19 7.84 -8.88
CA ASN A 126 -16.43 9.11 -8.16
C ASN A 126 -15.15 9.89 -7.76
N CYS A 127 -13.96 9.30 -7.92
CA CYS A 127 -12.73 9.89 -7.39
C CYS A 127 -12.35 11.24 -8.01
N ILE A 128 -12.77 11.50 -9.26
CA ILE A 128 -12.46 12.75 -9.97
C ILE A 128 -13.35 13.88 -9.46
N ASP A 129 -14.65 13.62 -9.29
CA ASP A 129 -15.60 14.56 -8.67
C ASP A 129 -15.20 14.86 -7.22
N ILE A 130 -14.79 13.86 -6.43
CA ILE A 130 -14.26 14.10 -5.07
C ILE A 130 -12.99 14.98 -5.12
N MET A 131 -12.09 14.73 -6.07
CA MET A 131 -10.88 15.54 -6.25
C MET A 131 -11.23 17.00 -6.60
N HIS A 132 -12.17 17.23 -7.52
CA HIS A 132 -12.62 18.56 -7.92
C HIS A 132 -13.37 19.28 -6.80
N PHE A 133 -14.24 18.57 -6.09
CA PHE A 133 -14.93 19.07 -4.91
C PHE A 133 -13.93 19.51 -3.83
N ALA A 134 -12.93 18.67 -3.53
CA ALA A 134 -11.90 19.02 -2.56
C ALA A 134 -11.09 20.26 -2.99
N ARG A 135 -10.77 20.38 -4.29
CA ARG A 135 -10.09 21.56 -4.85
C ARG A 135 -10.94 22.82 -4.71
N LEU A 136 -12.24 22.74 -5.03
CA LEU A 136 -13.17 23.86 -4.98
C LEU A 136 -13.30 24.46 -3.57
N TYR A 137 -13.26 23.60 -2.55
CA TYR A 137 -13.34 24.00 -1.14
C TYR A 137 -11.98 24.06 -0.44
N PHE A 138 -10.86 24.03 -1.19
CA PHE A 138 -9.49 24.15 -0.67
C PHE A 138 -9.11 23.10 0.40
N ILE A 139 -9.66 21.90 0.31
CA ILE A 139 -9.40 20.79 1.23
C ILE A 139 -8.19 19.99 0.73
N ALA A 140 -6.99 20.51 1.00
CA ALA A 140 -5.74 20.01 0.43
C ALA A 140 -5.47 18.52 0.71
N ASP A 141 -5.81 18.04 1.91
CA ASP A 141 -5.59 16.64 2.31
C ASP A 141 -6.49 15.66 1.53
N LEU A 142 -7.76 16.02 1.33
CA LEU A 142 -8.70 15.24 0.54
C LEU A 142 -8.35 15.28 -0.95
N GLU A 143 -7.99 16.45 -1.49
CA GLU A 143 -7.54 16.58 -2.88
C GLU A 143 -6.30 15.73 -3.14
N THR A 144 -5.31 15.78 -2.24
CA THR A 144 -4.08 14.98 -2.37
C THR A 144 -4.39 13.48 -2.31
N SER A 145 -5.29 13.08 -1.43
CA SER A 145 -5.74 11.68 -1.31
C SER A 145 -6.46 11.21 -2.56
N ALA A 146 -7.39 12.02 -3.10
CA ALA A 146 -8.13 11.72 -4.32
C ALA A 146 -7.23 11.67 -5.55
N ARG A 147 -6.31 12.64 -5.70
CA ARG A 147 -5.31 12.63 -6.78
C ARG A 147 -4.44 11.37 -6.72
N ARG A 148 -3.98 10.97 -5.53
CA ARG A 148 -3.19 9.74 -5.35
C ARG A 148 -3.99 8.49 -5.72
N PHE A 149 -5.28 8.46 -5.39
CA PHE A 149 -6.18 7.38 -5.79
C PHE A 149 -6.31 7.30 -7.31
N VAL A 150 -6.56 8.43 -7.99
CA VAL A 150 -6.64 8.50 -9.47
C VAL A 150 -5.36 7.95 -10.11
N LEU A 151 -4.19 8.38 -9.62
CA LEU A 151 -2.91 7.90 -10.17
C LEU A 151 -2.69 6.40 -9.92
N ARG A 152 -3.12 5.88 -8.77
CA ARG A 152 -2.93 4.48 -8.36
C ARG A 152 -3.84 3.52 -9.11
N TYR A 153 -5.11 3.87 -9.26
CA TYR A 153 -6.14 3.06 -9.90
C TYR A 153 -6.47 3.52 -11.31
N PHE A 154 -5.52 4.21 -11.96
CA PHE A 154 -5.75 4.85 -13.25
C PHE A 154 -6.32 3.89 -14.31
N VAL A 155 -5.87 2.63 -14.34
CA VAL A 155 -6.38 1.62 -15.28
C VAL A 155 -7.89 1.41 -15.15
N GLU A 156 -8.41 1.35 -13.92
CA GLU A 156 -9.84 1.21 -13.69
C GLU A 156 -10.58 2.53 -13.92
N VAL A 157 -10.01 3.65 -13.47
CA VAL A 157 -10.58 4.99 -13.64
C VAL A 157 -10.74 5.33 -15.14
N SER A 158 -9.71 5.05 -15.95
CA SER A 158 -9.72 5.30 -17.39
C SER A 158 -10.77 4.49 -18.15
N GLN A 159 -11.20 3.36 -17.59
CA GLN A 159 -12.21 2.48 -18.19
C GLN A 159 -13.63 2.77 -17.69
N LYS A 160 -13.80 3.07 -16.40
CA LYS A 160 -15.12 3.15 -15.74
C LYS A 160 -15.62 4.57 -15.51
N SER A 161 -14.74 5.54 -15.28
CA SER A 161 -15.17 6.90 -14.95
C SER A 161 -15.64 7.64 -16.20
N GLU A 162 -16.85 8.20 -16.14
CA GLU A 162 -17.35 9.16 -17.14
C GLU A 162 -16.87 10.59 -16.80
N GLU A 163 -16.62 10.88 -15.52
CA GLU A 163 -16.10 12.18 -15.04
C GLU A 163 -14.74 12.51 -15.66
N LEU A 164 -13.95 11.48 -16.00
CA LEU A 164 -12.69 11.64 -16.73
C LEU A 164 -12.90 12.30 -18.11
N LEU A 165 -14.03 12.03 -18.77
CA LEU A 165 -14.34 12.58 -20.10
C LEU A 165 -14.72 14.06 -20.05
N GLU A 166 -15.13 14.56 -18.88
CA GLU A 166 -15.45 15.96 -18.63
C GLU A 166 -14.22 16.81 -18.27
N LEU A 167 -13.05 16.18 -18.08
CA LEU A 167 -11.83 16.89 -17.71
C LEU A 167 -11.37 17.85 -18.82
N PRO A 168 -10.92 19.07 -18.47
CA PRO A 168 -10.15 19.93 -19.35
C PRO A 168 -8.85 19.26 -19.81
N VAL A 169 -8.35 19.64 -20.99
CA VAL A 169 -7.13 19.06 -21.57
C VAL A 169 -5.92 19.25 -20.66
N GLU A 170 -5.81 20.37 -19.96
CA GLU A 170 -4.69 20.68 -19.06
C GLU A 170 -4.67 19.72 -17.86
N GLU A 171 -5.85 19.38 -17.32
CA GLU A 171 -5.96 18.47 -16.19
C GLU A 171 -5.69 17.02 -16.61
N LEU A 172 -6.25 16.59 -17.74
CA LEU A 172 -5.96 15.26 -18.29
C LEU A 172 -4.46 15.12 -18.56
N GLN A 173 -3.85 16.11 -19.21
CA GLN A 173 -2.42 16.15 -19.49
C GLN A 173 -1.58 16.07 -18.21
N ALA A 174 -2.00 16.79 -17.17
CA ALA A 174 -1.33 16.75 -15.87
C ALA A 174 -1.41 15.36 -15.21
N ILE A 175 -2.50 14.61 -15.41
CA ILE A 175 -2.64 13.24 -14.91
C ILE A 175 -1.75 12.29 -15.72
N ILE A 176 -1.94 12.23 -17.05
CA ILE A 176 -1.25 11.24 -17.90
C ILE A 176 0.26 11.48 -17.99
N GLY A 177 0.70 12.74 -17.90
CA GLY A 177 2.12 13.12 -17.98
C GLY A 177 2.93 12.86 -16.71
N THR A 178 2.26 12.60 -15.58
CA THR A 178 2.88 12.39 -14.27
C THR A 178 3.73 11.10 -14.26
N GLU A 179 4.93 11.15 -13.65
CA GLU A 179 5.83 9.99 -13.60
C GLU A 179 5.29 8.89 -12.68
N GLU A 180 4.50 9.25 -11.68
CA GLU A 180 3.89 8.39 -10.66
C GLU A 180 2.56 7.74 -11.11
N LEU A 181 2.15 7.89 -12.37
CA LEU A 181 0.96 7.23 -12.91
C LEU A 181 1.16 5.71 -12.90
N ASN A 182 0.28 4.98 -12.21
CA ASN A 182 0.43 3.54 -12.05
C ASN A 182 -0.17 2.78 -13.23
N VAL A 183 0.62 2.66 -14.30
CA VAL A 183 0.31 1.83 -15.46
C VAL A 183 1.45 0.87 -15.74
N THR A 184 1.12 -0.41 -15.93
CA THR A 184 2.06 -1.44 -16.38
C THR A 184 2.28 -1.39 -17.89
N ASP A 185 1.31 -0.86 -18.63
CA ASP A 185 1.26 -0.80 -20.07
C ASP A 185 0.74 0.55 -20.56
N GLU A 186 1.53 1.24 -21.37
CA GLU A 186 1.19 2.56 -21.92
C GLU A 186 0.03 2.52 -22.92
N ARG A 187 -0.36 1.34 -23.42
CA ARG A 187 -1.56 1.18 -24.25
C ARG A 187 -2.82 1.69 -23.55
N VAL A 188 -2.91 1.51 -22.24
CA VAL A 188 -4.04 2.00 -21.43
C VAL A 188 -4.12 3.53 -21.47
N VAL A 189 -2.98 4.22 -21.43
CA VAL A 189 -2.93 5.68 -21.50
C VAL A 189 -3.36 6.17 -22.89
N TRP A 190 -2.91 5.48 -23.93
CA TRP A 190 -3.34 5.74 -25.31
C TRP A 190 -4.85 5.54 -25.50
N GLU A 191 -5.39 4.42 -25.03
CA GLU A 191 -6.83 4.13 -25.07
C GLU A 191 -7.65 5.18 -24.30
N CYS A 192 -7.15 5.64 -23.15
CA CYS A 192 -7.75 6.73 -22.38
C CYS A 192 -7.82 8.03 -23.18
N ILE A 193 -6.72 8.40 -23.87
CA ILE A 193 -6.68 9.59 -24.74
C ILE A 193 -7.71 9.47 -25.86
N LEU A 194 -7.77 8.31 -26.53
CA LEU A 194 -8.76 8.08 -27.59
C LEU A 194 -10.19 8.18 -27.07
N ARG A 195 -10.50 7.58 -25.91
CA ARG A 195 -11.82 7.67 -25.29
C ARG A 195 -12.20 9.12 -24.99
N TRP A 196 -11.28 9.92 -24.48
CA TRP A 196 -11.49 11.34 -24.19
C TRP A 196 -11.68 12.20 -25.45
N ILE A 197 -10.90 11.96 -26.52
CA ILE A 197 -11.06 12.68 -27.79
C ILE A 197 -12.37 12.27 -28.47
N ASN A 198 -12.70 10.99 -28.48
CA ASN A 198 -13.91 10.46 -29.14
C ASN A 198 -15.22 10.98 -28.52
N HIS A 199 -15.17 11.47 -27.28
CA HIS A 199 -16.31 12.09 -26.62
C HIS A 199 -16.69 13.44 -27.25
N ASP A 200 -15.72 14.22 -27.75
CA ASP A 200 -15.95 15.46 -28.49
C ASP A 200 -14.86 15.67 -29.56
N PRO A 201 -14.92 14.93 -30.68
CA PRO A 201 -13.84 14.88 -31.66
C PRO A 201 -13.54 16.23 -32.31
N ASP A 202 -14.58 17.06 -32.51
CA ASP A 202 -14.48 18.31 -33.26
C ASP A 202 -13.62 19.33 -32.52
N ASN A 203 -13.79 19.43 -31.19
CA ASN A 203 -12.99 20.34 -30.37
C ASN A 203 -11.70 19.70 -29.86
N ARG A 204 -11.65 18.37 -29.69
CA ARG A 204 -10.54 17.72 -28.95
C ARG A 204 -9.43 17.15 -29.82
N LYS A 205 -9.69 16.81 -31.09
CA LYS A 205 -8.68 16.18 -31.97
C LYS A 205 -7.39 17.00 -32.15
N GLY A 206 -7.48 18.33 -32.02
CA GLY A 206 -6.31 19.22 -32.11
C GLY A 206 -5.28 19.02 -31.00
N HIS A 207 -5.71 18.53 -29.84
CA HIS A 207 -4.87 18.37 -28.64
C HIS A 207 -4.05 17.08 -28.60
N ILE A 208 -4.24 16.17 -29.57
CA ILE A 208 -3.56 14.87 -29.62
C ILE A 208 -2.03 14.97 -29.51
N ALA A 209 -1.42 15.98 -30.15
CA ALA A 209 0.03 16.17 -30.12
C ALA A 209 0.55 16.52 -28.71
N ASP A 210 -0.23 17.23 -27.90
CA ASP A 210 0.13 17.55 -26.52
C ASP A 210 -0.13 16.34 -25.61
N LEU A 211 -1.25 15.64 -25.80
CA LEU A 211 -1.61 14.44 -25.06
C LEU A 211 -0.58 13.31 -25.25
N LEU A 212 -0.06 13.14 -26.46
CA LEU A 212 0.99 12.16 -26.76
C LEU A 212 2.30 12.40 -26.01
N LYS A 213 2.60 13.64 -25.58
CA LYS A 213 3.79 13.92 -24.73
C LYS A 213 3.66 13.26 -23.35
N GLY A 214 2.44 12.96 -22.91
CA GLY A 214 2.15 12.25 -21.66
C GLY A 214 2.32 10.73 -21.75
N VAL A 215 2.40 10.17 -22.97
CA VAL A 215 2.57 8.74 -23.20
C VAL A 215 4.05 8.40 -23.29
N ARG A 216 4.51 7.33 -22.62
CA ARG A 216 5.89 6.83 -22.78
C ARG A 216 5.98 5.98 -24.05
N LEU A 217 5.96 6.63 -25.22
CA LEU A 217 5.92 5.97 -26.54
C LEU A 217 7.02 4.91 -26.75
N GLY A 218 8.21 5.13 -26.19
CA GLY A 218 9.32 4.16 -26.26
C GLY A 218 9.11 2.90 -25.40
N ARG A 219 8.04 2.84 -24.60
CA ARG A 219 7.65 1.68 -23.78
C ARG A 219 6.49 0.89 -24.37
N LEU A 220 5.88 1.36 -25.47
CA LEU A 220 4.87 0.60 -26.20
C LEU A 220 5.51 -0.59 -26.94
N ASP A 221 4.70 -1.61 -27.20
CA ASP A 221 5.09 -2.68 -28.11
C ASP A 221 5.38 -2.11 -29.51
N ALA A 222 6.51 -2.52 -30.09
CA ALA A 222 6.99 -1.95 -31.35
C ALA A 222 6.05 -2.22 -32.53
N LYS A 223 5.34 -3.36 -32.52
CA LYS A 223 4.36 -3.69 -33.55
C LYS A 223 3.11 -2.84 -33.38
N PHE A 224 2.59 -2.75 -32.16
CA PHE A 224 1.45 -1.89 -31.85
C PHE A 224 1.71 -0.43 -32.24
N PHE A 225 2.89 0.11 -31.92
CA PHE A 225 3.24 1.49 -32.26
C PHE A 225 3.24 1.74 -33.78
N LYS A 226 3.87 0.86 -34.57
CA LYS A 226 4.02 1.00 -36.02
C LYS A 226 2.72 0.71 -36.79
N ASP A 227 1.92 -0.23 -36.32
CA ASP A 227 0.73 -0.70 -37.04
C ASP A 227 -0.51 0.11 -36.68
N GLU A 228 -0.68 0.48 -35.40
CA GLU A 228 -1.90 1.10 -34.89
C GLU A 228 -1.71 2.60 -34.60
N LEU A 229 -0.80 2.96 -33.67
CA LEU A 229 -0.69 4.32 -33.18
C LEU A 229 -0.21 5.29 -34.27
N SER A 230 0.88 4.97 -34.97
CA SER A 230 1.44 5.87 -35.99
C SER A 230 0.54 6.05 -37.21
N ASN A 231 -0.36 5.09 -37.47
CA ASN A 231 -1.29 5.12 -38.61
C ASN A 231 -2.67 5.66 -38.23
N HIS A 232 -2.92 5.97 -36.95
CA HIS A 232 -4.21 6.45 -36.50
C HIS A 232 -4.57 7.81 -37.15
N PRO A 233 -5.83 8.04 -37.59
CA PRO A 233 -6.24 9.27 -38.28
C PRO A 233 -5.88 10.56 -37.51
N TYR A 234 -6.14 10.59 -36.20
CA TYR A 234 -5.79 11.75 -35.36
C TYR A 234 -4.29 12.07 -35.33
N VAL A 235 -3.42 11.07 -35.51
CA VAL A 235 -1.97 11.25 -35.50
C VAL A 235 -1.46 11.66 -36.89
N THR A 236 -1.97 11.02 -37.95
CA THR A 236 -1.53 11.27 -39.32
C THR A 236 -2.01 12.62 -39.88
N GLU A 237 -3.21 13.07 -39.49
CA GLU A 237 -3.77 14.37 -39.88
C GLU A 237 -3.15 15.54 -39.12
N ASN A 238 -2.51 15.31 -37.97
CA ASN A 238 -1.93 16.35 -37.12
C ASN A 238 -0.41 16.47 -37.33
N GLU A 239 0.03 17.51 -38.03
CA GLU A 239 1.46 17.72 -38.34
C GLU A 239 2.34 17.87 -37.10
N ALA A 240 1.79 18.33 -35.96
CA ALA A 240 2.53 18.50 -34.71
C ALA A 240 2.94 17.16 -34.07
N CYS A 241 2.34 16.04 -34.48
CA CYS A 241 2.74 14.70 -34.02
C CYS A 241 4.01 14.19 -34.71
N ARG A 242 4.35 14.68 -35.91
CA ARG A 242 5.47 14.17 -36.73
C ARG A 242 6.81 14.11 -35.98
N PRO A 243 7.23 15.12 -35.20
CA PRO A 243 8.49 15.05 -34.46
C PRO A 243 8.52 13.91 -33.43
N LEU A 244 7.43 13.72 -32.67
CA LEU A 244 7.34 12.66 -31.65
C LEU A 244 7.37 11.26 -32.27
N ILE A 245 6.66 11.07 -33.38
CA ILE A 245 6.64 9.80 -34.10
C ILE A 245 8.02 9.51 -34.70
N SER A 246 8.67 10.50 -35.31
CA SER A 246 10.01 10.35 -35.86
C SER A 246 11.03 10.01 -34.78
N GLU A 247 11.02 10.72 -33.64
CA GLU A 247 11.90 10.43 -32.50
C GLU A 247 11.71 8.99 -32.00
N THR A 248 10.46 8.54 -31.87
CA THR A 248 10.14 7.18 -31.41
C THR A 248 10.61 6.13 -32.42
N LEU A 249 10.43 6.34 -33.73
CA LEU A 249 10.91 5.42 -34.76
C LEU A 249 12.43 5.31 -34.77
N THR A 250 13.14 6.43 -34.64
CA THR A 250 14.60 6.44 -34.50
C THR A 250 15.03 5.65 -33.26
N PHE A 251 14.39 5.89 -32.11
CA PHE A 251 14.65 5.14 -30.89
C PHE A 251 14.44 3.63 -31.06
N LEU A 252 13.30 3.19 -31.63
CA LEU A 252 13.02 1.77 -31.85
C LEU A 252 14.05 1.13 -32.79
N HIS A 253 14.45 1.83 -33.84
CA HIS A 253 15.50 1.36 -34.75
C HIS A 253 16.84 1.21 -34.04
N ASP A 254 17.24 2.19 -33.22
CA ASP A 254 18.51 2.14 -32.50
C ASP A 254 18.55 0.98 -31.48
N VAL A 255 17.43 0.72 -30.80
CA VAL A 255 17.27 -0.47 -29.93
C VAL A 255 17.41 -1.77 -30.74
N GLU A 256 16.77 -1.87 -31.91
CA GLU A 256 16.94 -3.01 -32.81
C GLU A 256 18.40 -3.20 -33.25
N MET A 257 19.15 -2.12 -33.51
CA MET A 257 20.58 -2.19 -33.86
C MET A 257 21.46 -2.63 -32.68
N MET A 258 21.17 -2.16 -31.46
CA MET A 258 21.90 -2.59 -30.26
C MET A 258 21.75 -4.10 -30.01
N THR A 259 20.55 -4.66 -30.21
CA THR A 259 20.36 -6.11 -30.09
C THR A 259 21.18 -6.93 -31.09
N LYS A 260 21.62 -6.30 -32.19
CA LYS A 260 22.48 -6.91 -33.23
C LYS A 260 23.99 -6.72 -32.98
N GLY A 261 24.38 -6.11 -31.85
CA GLY A 261 25.77 -6.05 -31.38
C GLY A 261 26.56 -4.79 -31.77
N GLU A 262 25.92 -3.78 -32.36
CA GLU A 262 26.56 -2.49 -32.63
C GLU A 262 26.48 -1.58 -31.39
N ARG A 263 27.60 -1.44 -30.65
CA ARG A 263 27.67 -0.58 -29.46
C ARG A 263 27.96 0.87 -29.86
N LYS A 264 26.97 1.74 -29.73
CA LYS A 264 27.14 3.20 -29.64
C LYS A 264 26.80 3.64 -28.22
N GLU A 265 27.41 4.75 -27.76
CA GLU A 265 26.89 5.46 -26.60
C GLU A 265 25.43 5.84 -26.88
N PHE A 266 24.54 5.45 -25.98
CA PHE A 266 23.10 5.48 -26.17
C PHE A 266 22.43 6.11 -24.95
N VAL A 267 21.96 7.34 -25.11
CA VAL A 267 21.18 8.01 -24.07
C VAL A 267 19.71 7.64 -24.26
N THR A 268 19.12 7.06 -23.22
CA THR A 268 17.70 6.71 -23.19
C THR A 268 16.88 8.01 -23.25
N PRO A 269 16.01 8.21 -24.25
CA PRO A 269 15.20 9.41 -24.35
C PRO A 269 14.05 9.39 -23.34
N LYS A 270 13.52 10.57 -22.98
CA LYS A 270 12.43 10.69 -21.99
C LYS A 270 11.16 9.94 -22.37
N ILE A 271 10.89 9.79 -23.68
CA ILE A 271 9.77 8.99 -24.19
C ILE A 271 9.86 7.50 -23.82
N ALA A 272 11.05 7.03 -23.42
CA ALA A 272 11.31 5.65 -23.02
C ALA A 272 11.57 5.49 -21.51
N TYR A 273 11.50 6.58 -20.73
CA TYR A 273 11.70 6.48 -19.28
C TYR A 273 10.57 5.67 -18.64
N PRO A 274 10.91 4.70 -17.77
CA PRO A 274 9.91 3.99 -16.98
C PRO A 274 9.23 4.98 -16.02
N ARG A 275 7.95 4.72 -15.74
CA ARG A 275 7.21 5.39 -14.67
C ARG A 275 7.77 5.01 -13.31
N ILE A 276 7.53 5.83 -12.30
CA ILE A 276 7.92 5.55 -10.91
C ILE A 276 6.95 4.50 -10.35
N PRO A 277 7.43 3.38 -9.83
CA PRO A 277 6.57 2.41 -9.16
C PRO A 277 6.02 2.98 -7.85
N LEU A 278 4.75 2.70 -7.53
CA LEU A 278 4.15 3.07 -6.24
C LEU A 278 4.50 2.08 -5.12
N ASP A 279 4.80 0.84 -5.50
CA ASP A 279 5.17 -0.24 -4.59
C ASP A 279 6.66 -0.52 -4.75
N ILE A 280 7.40 -0.51 -3.63
CA ILE A 280 8.85 -0.73 -3.62
C ILE A 280 9.16 -2.00 -2.85
N LEU A 281 9.94 -2.87 -3.48
CA LEU A 281 10.51 -4.06 -2.84
C LEU A 281 11.83 -3.71 -2.19
N PHE A 282 11.97 -4.05 -0.92
CA PHE A 282 13.19 -3.88 -0.15
C PHE A 282 13.83 -5.23 0.12
N ALA A 283 15.15 -5.31 -0.04
CA ALA A 283 15.99 -6.41 0.42
C ALA A 283 16.93 -5.87 1.50
N ILE A 284 16.77 -6.36 2.72
CA ILE A 284 17.36 -5.76 3.92
C ILE A 284 18.37 -6.72 4.52
N GLY A 285 19.52 -6.21 4.94
CA GLY A 285 20.52 -6.91 5.75
C GLY A 285 20.95 -8.27 5.19
N GLY A 286 21.06 -9.27 6.06
CA GLY A 286 21.50 -10.63 5.73
C GLY A 286 23.01 -10.81 5.86
N ARG A 287 23.52 -11.90 5.31
CA ARG A 287 24.92 -12.28 5.34
C ARG A 287 25.52 -12.30 3.96
N SER A 288 26.46 -11.40 3.70
CA SER A 288 27.24 -11.37 2.48
C SER A 288 28.62 -11.98 2.72
N ASN A 289 28.97 -13.01 1.96
CA ASN A 289 30.18 -13.83 2.17
C ASN A 289 30.23 -14.42 3.60
N THR A 290 30.99 -13.79 4.50
CA THR A 290 31.17 -14.20 5.90
C THR A 290 30.78 -13.11 6.90
N ARG A 291 30.24 -11.97 6.45
CA ARG A 291 29.89 -10.84 7.31
C ARG A 291 28.41 -10.52 7.21
N ASP A 292 27.81 -10.25 8.36
CA ASP A 292 26.46 -9.72 8.43
C ASP A 292 26.48 -8.26 7.98
N THR A 293 25.44 -7.85 7.26
CA THR A 293 25.29 -6.49 6.71
C THR A 293 23.96 -5.90 7.15
N ASP A 294 23.88 -4.57 7.17
CA ASP A 294 22.69 -3.78 7.41
C ASP A 294 22.25 -2.99 6.17
N LEU A 295 22.83 -3.30 5.00
CA LEU A 295 22.53 -2.63 3.75
C LEU A 295 21.09 -2.91 3.31
N ILE A 296 20.45 -1.85 2.80
CA ILE A 296 19.12 -1.89 2.22
C ILE A 296 19.26 -1.66 0.72
N GLU A 297 18.73 -2.57 -0.08
CA GLU A 297 18.53 -2.36 -1.51
C GLU A 297 17.04 -2.22 -1.79
N ALA A 298 16.68 -1.29 -2.67
CA ALA A 298 15.34 -1.12 -3.19
C ALA A 298 15.30 -1.57 -4.65
N TYR A 299 14.28 -2.31 -5.03
CA TYR A 299 14.04 -2.74 -6.40
C TYR A 299 12.93 -1.90 -7.04
N ASP A 300 13.29 -1.24 -8.13
CA ASP A 300 12.36 -0.53 -8.99
C ASP A 300 11.82 -1.51 -10.05
N VAL A 301 10.59 -1.98 -9.84
CA VAL A 301 9.90 -2.92 -10.74
C VAL A 301 9.65 -2.36 -12.14
N ARG A 302 9.54 -1.04 -12.29
CA ARG A 302 9.28 -0.39 -13.58
C ARG A 302 10.57 -0.22 -14.39
N ALA A 303 11.67 0.08 -13.72
CA ALA A 303 13.00 0.16 -14.33
C ALA A 303 13.71 -1.21 -14.41
N ASP A 304 13.24 -2.21 -13.66
CA ASP A 304 13.94 -3.49 -13.45
C ASP A 304 15.38 -3.26 -12.98
N ARG A 305 15.57 -2.52 -11.88
CA ARG A 305 16.89 -2.19 -11.33
C ARG A 305 16.89 -2.17 -9.80
N TRP A 306 17.98 -2.65 -9.21
CA TRP A 306 18.27 -2.54 -7.79
C TRP A 306 19.11 -1.30 -7.51
N SER A 307 18.75 -0.54 -6.48
CA SER A 307 19.52 0.61 -6.00
C SER A 307 19.81 0.45 -4.50
N VAL A 308 21.05 0.70 -4.09
CA VAL A 308 21.38 0.79 -2.67
C VAL A 308 20.72 2.05 -2.09
N VAL A 309 20.01 1.90 -0.98
CA VAL A 309 19.36 3.03 -0.33
C VAL A 309 20.38 3.81 0.49
N GLU A 310 20.65 5.03 0.06
CA GLU A 310 21.57 5.95 0.73
C GLU A 310 20.88 6.82 1.79
N GLY A 311 21.68 7.33 2.74
CA GLY A 311 21.21 8.27 3.76
C GLY A 311 20.28 7.65 4.81
N VAL A 312 20.44 6.35 5.08
CA VAL A 312 19.65 5.60 6.05
C VAL A 312 20.43 5.41 7.35
N ASP A 313 19.77 5.60 8.48
CA ASP A 313 20.30 5.23 9.79
C ASP A 313 20.56 3.72 9.87
N SER A 314 21.69 3.30 10.45
CA SER A 314 22.02 1.87 10.58
C SER A 314 20.91 1.11 11.32
N ILE A 315 20.35 0.10 10.64
CA ILE A 315 19.44 -0.87 11.24
C ILE A 315 20.19 -1.96 12.02
N GLY A 316 21.53 -1.93 12.03
CA GLY A 316 22.40 -2.91 12.66
C GLY A 316 22.48 -4.21 11.88
N THR A 317 23.65 -4.85 11.92
CA THR A 317 23.90 -6.09 11.18
C THR A 317 23.07 -7.22 11.76
N ARG A 318 22.20 -7.81 10.94
CA ARG A 318 21.30 -8.90 11.35
C ARG A 318 21.16 -9.92 10.23
N SER A 319 21.04 -11.18 10.61
CA SER A 319 20.69 -12.30 9.74
C SER A 319 19.60 -13.16 10.38
N ASP A 320 18.84 -13.90 9.58
CA ASP A 320 17.84 -14.88 10.05
C ASP A 320 16.73 -14.28 10.95
N TYR A 321 16.37 -13.03 10.65
CA TYR A 321 15.31 -12.25 11.26
C TYR A 321 14.10 -12.19 10.33
N GLY A 322 12.96 -11.72 10.84
CA GLY A 322 11.76 -11.48 10.04
C GLY A 322 11.49 -9.99 9.85
N THR A 323 10.87 -9.63 8.73
CA THR A 323 10.36 -8.28 8.49
C THR A 323 8.85 -8.24 8.46
N ALA A 324 8.30 -7.08 8.83
CA ALA A 324 6.88 -6.79 8.78
C ALA A 324 6.65 -5.34 8.35
N VAL A 325 5.66 -5.11 7.49
CA VAL A 325 5.33 -3.77 7.01
C VAL A 325 3.97 -3.35 7.55
N VAL A 326 3.93 -2.25 8.31
CA VAL A 326 2.68 -1.63 8.78
C VAL A 326 2.67 -0.17 8.35
N GLY A 327 1.82 0.16 7.37
CA GLY A 327 1.86 1.48 6.72
C GLY A 327 3.19 1.66 5.98
N PHE A 328 3.99 2.65 6.40
CA PHE A 328 5.31 2.94 5.83
C PHE A 328 6.47 2.55 6.75
N ASP A 329 6.17 1.90 7.88
CA ASP A 329 7.14 1.41 8.84
C ASP A 329 7.49 -0.06 8.53
N ILE A 330 8.78 -0.32 8.32
CA ILE A 330 9.36 -1.65 8.18
C ILE A 330 9.96 -2.08 9.53
N TYR A 331 9.35 -3.06 10.16
CA TYR A 331 9.80 -3.66 11.41
C TYR A 331 10.78 -4.79 11.11
N VAL A 332 11.94 -4.76 11.78
CA VAL A 332 13.03 -5.75 11.71
C VAL A 332 13.08 -6.47 13.05
N ILE A 333 12.73 -7.76 13.08
CA ILE A 333 12.34 -8.47 14.30
C ILE A 333 13.25 -9.68 14.53
N GLY A 334 13.99 -9.66 15.65
CA GLY A 334 14.83 -10.78 16.08
C GLY A 334 16.06 -11.01 15.20
N GLY A 335 16.35 -12.29 14.95
CA GLY A 335 17.51 -12.78 14.19
C GLY A 335 18.77 -12.93 15.03
N SER A 336 19.92 -12.82 14.38
CA SER A 336 21.23 -12.88 15.00
C SER A 336 22.15 -11.77 14.46
N ASP A 337 23.00 -11.24 15.33
CA ASP A 337 24.08 -10.30 14.99
C ASP A 337 25.42 -10.98 14.71
N GLY A 338 25.41 -12.30 14.50
CA GLY A 338 26.59 -13.13 14.28
C GLY A 338 27.18 -13.73 15.57
N SER A 339 26.73 -13.28 16.74
CA SER A 339 27.18 -13.80 18.04
C SER A 339 26.07 -14.55 18.79
N GLU A 340 24.90 -13.93 18.93
CA GLU A 340 23.80 -14.43 19.75
C GLU A 340 22.45 -14.26 19.05
N GLY A 341 21.42 -14.95 19.57
CA GLY A 341 20.04 -14.74 19.17
C GLY A 341 19.47 -13.44 19.78
N LEU A 342 18.73 -12.69 18.99
CA LEU A 342 18.19 -11.38 19.35
C LEU A 342 16.70 -11.46 19.68
N ASN A 343 16.27 -10.69 20.69
CA ASN A 343 14.88 -10.32 20.91
C ASN A 343 14.61 -8.84 20.58
N SER A 344 15.66 -8.08 20.23
CA SER A 344 15.54 -6.66 19.92
C SER A 344 14.85 -6.45 18.58
N CYS A 345 14.05 -5.38 18.50
CA CYS A 345 13.29 -5.03 17.32
C CYS A 345 13.63 -3.60 16.89
N ARG A 346 13.70 -3.35 15.59
CA ARG A 346 13.92 -2.02 15.03
C ARG A 346 12.83 -1.69 14.03
N CYS A 347 12.60 -0.40 13.83
CA CYS A 347 11.62 0.11 12.89
C CYS A 347 12.28 1.14 12.00
N PHE A 348 12.34 0.85 10.70
CA PHE A 348 12.80 1.75 9.66
C PHE A 348 11.58 2.38 8.99
N ASN A 349 11.47 3.70 9.02
CA ASN A 349 10.40 4.40 8.32
C ASN A 349 10.85 4.76 6.90
N ALA A 350 10.16 4.20 5.89
CA ALA A 350 10.54 4.40 4.49
C ALA A 350 10.28 5.82 3.97
N VAL A 351 9.46 6.63 4.65
CA VAL A 351 9.24 8.03 4.24
C VAL A 351 10.35 8.93 4.78
N THR A 352 10.62 8.87 6.09
CA THR A 352 11.60 9.74 6.75
C THR A 352 13.03 9.21 6.66
N LYS A 353 13.22 7.94 6.24
CA LYS A 353 14.49 7.21 6.20
C LYS A 353 15.19 7.06 7.56
N THR A 354 14.45 7.24 8.65
CA THR A 354 14.97 7.15 10.01
C THR A 354 14.76 5.77 10.62
N CYS A 355 15.71 5.31 11.42
CA CYS A 355 15.61 4.06 12.17
C CYS A 355 15.39 4.36 13.66
N ARG A 356 14.49 3.60 14.30
CA ARG A 356 14.27 3.67 15.75
C ARG A 356 14.20 2.27 16.36
N GLU A 357 14.65 2.16 17.60
CA GLU A 357 14.41 0.96 18.40
C GLU A 357 12.96 0.94 18.88
N VAL A 358 12.34 -0.24 18.84
CA VAL A 358 11.00 -0.48 19.37
C VAL A 358 11.08 -1.54 20.45
N SER A 359 10.00 -1.74 21.21
CA SER A 359 10.01 -2.68 22.32
C SER A 359 10.51 -4.06 21.87
N PRO A 360 11.41 -4.69 22.65
CA PRO A 360 11.90 -6.02 22.33
C PRO A 360 10.81 -7.07 22.58
N MET A 361 10.90 -8.19 21.87
CA MET A 361 10.12 -9.39 22.16
C MET A 361 10.47 -9.94 23.55
N HIS A 362 9.55 -10.71 24.14
CA HIS A 362 9.81 -11.40 25.41
C HIS A 362 10.84 -12.51 25.23
N GLU A 363 10.82 -13.21 24.08
CA GLU A 363 11.77 -14.26 23.74
C GLU A 363 12.73 -13.84 22.61
N ARG A 364 13.94 -14.42 22.64
CA ARG A 364 14.91 -14.33 21.54
C ARG A 364 14.49 -15.29 20.45
N ARG A 365 14.49 -14.84 19.20
CA ARG A 365 13.98 -15.63 18.07
C ARG A 365 14.84 -15.44 16.84
N LEU A 366 15.47 -16.52 16.37
CA LEU A 366 16.08 -16.66 15.04
C LEU A 366 15.31 -17.70 14.22
N GLY A 367 15.28 -17.55 12.89
CA GLY A 367 14.54 -18.45 12.00
C GLY A 367 13.04 -18.47 12.31
N LEU A 368 12.51 -17.33 12.76
CA LEU A 368 11.12 -17.13 13.13
C LEU A 368 10.26 -16.82 11.91
N SER A 369 8.96 -17.06 12.04
CA SER A 369 7.99 -16.60 11.06
C SER A 369 7.36 -15.29 11.52
N VAL A 370 7.26 -14.32 10.62
CA VAL A 370 6.64 -13.01 10.89
C VAL A 370 5.48 -12.78 9.93
N ALA A 371 4.39 -12.21 10.43
CA ALA A 371 3.21 -11.86 9.63
C ALA A 371 2.58 -10.55 10.12
N VAL A 372 1.85 -9.88 9.23
CA VAL A 372 1.06 -8.68 9.57
C VAL A 372 -0.42 -8.96 9.34
N LEU A 373 -1.22 -8.86 10.39
CA LEU A 373 -2.66 -9.07 10.34
C LEU A 373 -3.38 -7.96 11.11
N ARG A 374 -4.38 -7.34 10.48
CA ARG A 374 -5.19 -6.24 11.07
C ARG A 374 -4.34 -5.11 11.68
N GLY A 375 -3.23 -4.78 11.03
CA GLY A 375 -2.31 -3.70 11.45
C GLY A 375 -1.42 -4.03 12.66
N ALA A 376 -1.45 -5.27 13.15
CA ALA A 376 -0.54 -5.77 14.19
C ALA A 376 0.51 -6.71 13.60
N VAL A 377 1.69 -6.77 14.23
CA VAL A 377 2.77 -7.67 13.81
C VAL A 377 2.78 -8.90 14.70
N TYR A 378 2.97 -10.08 14.10
CA TYR A 378 3.01 -11.36 14.79
C TYR A 378 4.37 -12.00 14.59
N ALA A 379 5.02 -12.40 15.68
CA ALA A 379 6.28 -13.12 15.69
C ALA A 379 6.04 -14.53 16.26
N MET A 380 6.28 -15.55 15.45
CA MET A 380 5.82 -16.92 15.72
C MET A 380 6.98 -17.90 15.60
N GLY A 381 7.11 -18.77 16.60
CA GLY A 381 8.16 -19.80 16.63
C GLY A 381 9.57 -19.23 16.61
N GLY A 382 10.45 -19.87 15.84
CA GLY A 382 11.89 -19.61 15.83
C GLY A 382 12.63 -20.38 16.92
N SER A 383 13.89 -19.98 17.14
CA SER A 383 14.81 -20.66 18.06
C SER A 383 15.49 -19.63 18.97
N GLY A 384 15.56 -19.90 20.28
CA GLY A 384 16.23 -19.04 21.25
C GLY A 384 17.74 -19.32 21.41
N GLY A 385 18.26 -20.35 20.72
CA GLY A 385 19.64 -20.81 20.83
C GLY A 385 19.79 -22.30 20.52
N LYS A 386 20.87 -22.91 21.02
CA LYS A 386 21.51 -24.17 20.55
C LYS A 386 20.66 -25.46 20.44
N SER A 387 19.35 -25.47 20.73
CA SER A 387 18.45 -26.61 20.44
C SER A 387 16.95 -26.33 20.72
N VAL A 388 16.60 -25.21 21.38
CA VAL A 388 15.21 -24.96 21.78
C VAL A 388 14.43 -24.29 20.66
N LYS A 389 13.43 -25.00 20.14
CA LYS A 389 12.44 -24.46 19.20
C LYS A 389 11.23 -23.97 19.98
N HIS A 390 10.72 -22.82 19.57
CA HIS A 390 9.56 -22.21 20.21
C HIS A 390 8.28 -22.63 19.50
N ARG A 391 7.25 -22.96 20.29
CA ARG A 391 5.85 -22.96 19.84
C ARG A 391 5.13 -21.65 20.19
N THR A 392 5.75 -20.83 21.04
CA THR A 392 5.20 -19.57 21.53
C THR A 392 5.08 -18.56 20.39
N ALA A 393 4.11 -17.67 20.50
CA ALA A 393 3.90 -16.59 19.55
C ALA A 393 3.54 -15.29 20.28
N GLU A 394 3.95 -14.16 19.71
CA GLU A 394 3.77 -12.83 20.29
C GLU A 394 3.19 -11.87 19.26
N ARG A 395 2.31 -10.99 19.71
CA ARG A 395 1.69 -9.92 18.90
C ARG A 395 2.16 -8.56 19.37
N TYR A 396 2.61 -7.73 18.44
CA TYR A 396 3.03 -6.35 18.65
C TYR A 396 1.93 -5.37 18.21
N ASP A 397 1.57 -4.45 19.11
CA ASP A 397 0.71 -3.30 18.81
C ASP A 397 1.60 -2.09 18.49
N CYS A 398 1.64 -1.71 17.23
CA CYS A 398 2.47 -0.60 16.74
C CYS A 398 2.11 0.74 17.39
N LYS A 399 0.86 0.95 17.80
CA LYS A 399 0.41 2.20 18.43
C LYS A 399 0.84 2.29 19.89
N LYS A 400 0.84 1.15 20.59
CA LYS A 400 1.23 1.08 22.01
C LYS A 400 2.71 0.82 22.21
N ASN A 401 3.43 0.44 21.15
CA ASN A 401 4.84 0.01 21.20
C ASN A 401 5.05 -1.05 22.28
N LYS A 402 4.32 -2.16 22.20
CA LYS A 402 4.37 -3.25 23.18
C LYS A 402 4.08 -4.60 22.52
N TRP A 403 4.65 -5.65 23.09
CA TRP A 403 4.36 -7.04 22.73
C TRP A 403 3.42 -7.66 23.76
N TRP A 404 2.58 -8.60 23.32
CA TRP A 404 1.80 -9.48 24.18
C TRP A 404 1.93 -10.91 23.69
N TRP A 405 1.87 -11.85 24.63
CA TRP A 405 1.65 -13.25 24.30
C TRP A 405 0.28 -13.43 23.65
N ILE A 406 0.24 -14.27 22.62
CA ILE A 406 -0.97 -14.90 22.10
C ILE A 406 -0.90 -16.40 22.39
N ASP A 407 -1.95 -17.15 22.05
CA ASP A 407 -1.91 -18.59 22.27
C ASP A 407 -0.74 -19.24 21.51
N SER A 408 -0.22 -20.32 22.10
CA SER A 408 0.92 -21.04 21.53
C SER A 408 0.46 -21.95 20.40
N MET A 409 1.30 -22.09 19.37
CA MET A 409 1.13 -23.12 18.36
C MET A 409 1.11 -24.51 19.01
N ASN A 410 0.48 -25.47 18.33
CA ASN A 410 0.42 -26.85 18.76
C ASN A 410 1.78 -27.55 18.64
N THR A 411 2.61 -27.13 17.68
CA THR A 411 3.95 -27.68 17.44
C THR A 411 5.01 -26.57 17.47
N GLU A 412 6.17 -26.85 18.05
CA GLU A 412 7.34 -25.97 17.97
C GLU A 412 7.95 -25.95 16.57
N ARG A 413 8.32 -24.76 16.08
CA ARG A 413 8.79 -24.59 14.70
C ARG A 413 9.87 -23.54 14.63
N SER A 414 11.01 -23.84 14.00
CA SER A 414 11.89 -22.83 13.39
C SER A 414 12.04 -23.09 11.90
N ASP A 415 12.57 -22.13 11.15
CA ASP A 415 12.77 -22.21 9.70
C ASP A 415 11.44 -22.46 8.94
N ALA A 416 10.32 -22.17 9.59
CA ALA A 416 8.96 -22.24 9.03
C ALA A 416 8.64 -20.95 8.27
N SER A 417 7.59 -21.00 7.45
CA SER A 417 7.14 -19.83 6.71
C SER A 417 5.69 -19.51 7.02
N ALA A 418 5.37 -18.21 7.09
CA ALA A 418 4.03 -17.75 7.40
C ALA A 418 3.47 -16.84 6.30
N ALA A 419 2.16 -16.93 6.11
CA ALA A 419 1.41 -16.10 5.18
C ALA A 419 0.03 -15.76 5.76
N VAL A 420 -0.50 -14.61 5.36
CA VAL A 420 -1.85 -14.19 5.74
C VAL A 420 -2.80 -14.44 4.59
N LEU A 421 -3.89 -15.14 4.86
CA LEU A 421 -4.93 -15.44 3.89
C LEU A 421 -6.29 -15.46 4.59
N ASN A 422 -7.31 -14.85 3.98
CA ASN A 422 -8.68 -14.80 4.50
C ASN A 422 -8.74 -14.37 5.99
N ASP A 423 -8.01 -13.30 6.33
CA ASP A 423 -7.96 -12.68 7.66
C ASP A 423 -7.46 -13.62 8.79
N LYS A 424 -6.67 -14.64 8.43
CA LYS A 424 -6.01 -15.58 9.34
C LYS A 424 -4.52 -15.70 9.00
N ILE A 425 -3.71 -16.15 9.97
CA ILE A 425 -2.28 -16.41 9.76
C ILE A 425 -2.05 -17.91 9.64
N TYR A 426 -1.39 -18.34 8.57
CA TYR A 426 -0.98 -19.72 8.37
C TYR A 426 0.52 -19.83 8.61
N VAL A 427 0.95 -20.84 9.35
CA VAL A 427 2.36 -21.19 9.57
C VAL A 427 2.59 -22.62 9.08
N ALA A 428 3.43 -22.75 8.06
CA ALA A 428 3.66 -24.00 7.36
C ALA A 428 5.09 -24.52 7.59
N GLY A 429 5.20 -25.84 7.79
CA GLY A 429 6.47 -26.56 7.80
C GLY A 429 7.42 -26.12 8.92
N GLY A 430 8.72 -26.09 8.60
CA GLY A 430 9.80 -25.82 9.52
C GLY A 430 10.40 -27.10 10.12
N VAL A 431 11.10 -26.94 11.25
CA VAL A 431 11.73 -28.03 12.00
C VAL A 431 11.45 -27.93 13.49
N THR A 432 11.25 -29.09 14.13
CA THR A 432 11.22 -29.24 15.60
C THR A 432 12.61 -29.56 16.16
N ASP A 433 13.44 -30.29 15.39
CA ASP A 433 14.81 -30.65 15.76
C ASP A 433 15.71 -30.78 14.51
N LEU A 434 16.92 -31.34 14.65
CA LEU A 434 17.89 -31.46 13.55
C LEU A 434 17.46 -32.40 12.40
N TYR A 435 16.54 -33.34 12.66
CA TYR A 435 16.13 -34.40 11.73
C TYR A 435 14.63 -34.41 11.43
N SER A 436 13.84 -33.68 12.23
CA SER A 436 12.38 -33.65 12.16
C SER A 436 11.89 -32.42 11.40
N TYR A 437 11.73 -32.59 10.08
CA TYR A 437 11.09 -31.61 9.20
C TYR A 437 9.58 -31.80 9.21
N LEU A 438 8.84 -30.70 9.14
CA LEU A 438 7.38 -30.73 9.26
C LEU A 438 6.68 -30.59 7.90
N THR A 439 5.63 -31.38 7.71
CA THR A 439 4.59 -31.19 6.68
C THR A 439 3.39 -30.42 7.20
N SER A 440 3.19 -30.41 8.53
CA SER A 440 2.01 -29.85 9.15
C SER A 440 1.92 -28.35 8.97
N VAL A 441 0.69 -27.86 8.89
CA VAL A 441 0.35 -26.45 8.72
C VAL A 441 -0.67 -26.11 9.79
N GLU A 442 -0.46 -24.98 10.45
CA GLU A 442 -1.36 -24.46 11.48
C GLU A 442 -1.90 -23.11 11.06
N VAL A 443 -3.18 -22.87 11.34
CA VAL A 443 -3.85 -21.59 11.12
C VAL A 443 -4.24 -20.99 12.46
N TYR A 444 -3.87 -19.73 12.65
CA TYR A 444 -4.25 -18.89 13.78
C TYR A 444 -5.45 -18.03 13.42
N ASP A 445 -6.46 -18.08 14.28
CA ASP A 445 -7.63 -17.23 14.23
C ASP A 445 -7.53 -16.13 15.30
N PRO A 446 -7.41 -14.85 14.91
CA PRO A 446 -7.26 -13.75 15.87
C PRO A 446 -8.53 -13.45 16.68
N ASP A 447 -9.71 -13.90 16.23
CA ASP A 447 -10.98 -13.65 16.92
C ASP A 447 -11.20 -14.65 18.06
N THR A 448 -10.65 -15.86 17.93
CA THR A 448 -10.71 -16.89 18.98
C THR A 448 -9.42 -17.03 19.77
N ASP A 449 -8.31 -16.44 19.32
CA ASP A 449 -6.97 -16.61 19.87
C ASP A 449 -6.60 -18.10 19.98
N GLN A 450 -6.75 -18.84 18.88
CA GLN A 450 -6.53 -20.28 18.83
C GLN A 450 -5.78 -20.70 17.55
N TRP A 451 -4.98 -21.76 17.71
CA TRP A 451 -4.29 -22.44 16.62
C TRP A 451 -4.96 -23.76 16.28
N THR A 452 -5.23 -23.98 14.99
CA THR A 452 -5.83 -25.24 14.50
C THR A 452 -5.00 -25.81 13.37
N PHE A 453 -4.95 -27.14 13.26
CA PHE A 453 -4.32 -27.79 12.11
C PHE A 453 -5.23 -27.71 10.88
N VAL A 454 -4.60 -27.50 9.73
CA VAL A 454 -5.21 -27.67 8.40
C VAL A 454 -4.50 -28.81 7.67
N ALA A 455 -4.91 -29.11 6.43
CA ALA A 455 -4.26 -30.12 5.62
C ALA A 455 -2.75 -29.91 5.54
N SER A 456 -2.02 -31.02 5.72
CA SER A 456 -0.57 -31.03 5.65
C SER A 456 -0.08 -30.98 4.21
N MET A 457 1.08 -30.37 4.00
CA MET A 457 1.79 -30.42 2.72
C MET A 457 2.16 -31.85 2.35
N PHE A 458 2.38 -32.12 1.07
CA PHE A 458 2.86 -33.41 0.59
C PHE A 458 4.31 -33.68 0.98
N SER A 459 5.13 -32.63 1.06
CA SER A 459 6.55 -32.75 1.37
C SER A 459 6.93 -31.87 2.54
N GLU A 460 7.67 -32.45 3.48
CA GLU A 460 8.25 -31.74 4.60
C GLU A 460 9.24 -30.71 4.08
N ARG A 461 9.27 -29.51 4.67
CA ARG A 461 10.13 -28.44 4.15
C ARG A 461 10.47 -27.40 5.20
N LYS A 462 11.69 -26.88 5.10
CA LYS A 462 12.17 -25.72 5.87
C LYS A 462 12.89 -24.72 4.97
N ASN A 463 13.09 -23.50 5.47
CA ASN A 463 13.79 -22.42 4.74
C ASN A 463 13.18 -22.17 3.36
N PHE A 464 11.86 -22.23 3.27
CA PHE A 464 11.06 -21.97 2.09
C PHE A 464 10.26 -20.68 2.27
N SER A 465 9.65 -20.18 1.20
CA SER A 465 8.70 -19.06 1.30
C SER A 465 7.27 -19.53 1.08
N CYS A 466 6.38 -19.13 1.98
CA CYS A 466 4.95 -19.27 1.84
C CYS A 466 4.36 -17.90 1.52
N VAL A 467 3.64 -17.79 0.41
CA VAL A 467 3.00 -16.53 -0.01
C VAL A 467 1.53 -16.74 -0.33
N ALA A 468 0.70 -15.77 0.03
CA ALA A 468 -0.70 -15.74 -0.38
C ALA A 468 -0.82 -15.06 -1.75
N PHE A 469 -1.43 -15.74 -2.70
CA PHE A 469 -1.62 -15.24 -4.06
C PHE A 469 -2.93 -15.77 -4.62
N HIS A 470 -3.75 -14.88 -5.21
CA HIS A 470 -5.07 -15.21 -5.80
C HIS A 470 -5.93 -16.16 -4.93
N GLY A 471 -6.01 -15.88 -3.62
CA GLY A 471 -6.87 -16.62 -2.68
C GLY A 471 -6.32 -17.98 -2.21
N CYS A 472 -5.09 -18.34 -2.56
CA CYS A 472 -4.44 -19.59 -2.17
C CYS A 472 -3.07 -19.33 -1.54
N LEU A 473 -2.52 -20.31 -0.82
CA LEU A 473 -1.12 -20.26 -0.34
C LEU A 473 -0.21 -21.04 -1.29
N TYR A 474 0.98 -20.53 -1.52
CA TYR A 474 2.00 -21.17 -2.34
C TYR A 474 3.25 -21.41 -1.50
N ALA A 475 3.69 -22.67 -1.39
CA ALA A 475 4.93 -23.06 -0.74
C ALA A 475 6.04 -23.23 -1.79
N LEU A 476 6.97 -22.29 -1.82
CA LEU A 476 7.99 -22.14 -2.85
C LEU A 476 9.37 -22.56 -2.32
N GLY A 477 9.95 -23.57 -2.97
CA GLY A 477 11.28 -24.10 -2.67
C GLY A 477 11.46 -24.61 -1.25
N GLY A 478 12.62 -24.36 -0.67
CA GLY A 478 13.04 -24.91 0.62
C GLY A 478 13.95 -26.12 0.50
N LYS A 479 14.13 -26.78 1.64
CA LYS A 479 14.92 -27.99 1.75
C LYS A 479 14.19 -29.03 2.58
N ASN A 480 14.28 -30.27 2.12
CA ASN A 480 13.92 -31.48 2.86
C ASN A 480 15.09 -32.47 2.84
N SER A 481 14.83 -33.73 3.22
CA SER A 481 15.86 -34.78 3.21
C SER A 481 16.32 -35.19 1.80
N SER A 482 15.50 -35.01 0.76
CA SER A 482 15.79 -35.38 -0.64
C SER A 482 16.29 -34.24 -1.53
N TRP A 483 16.29 -33.00 -1.06
CA TRP A 483 16.73 -31.76 -1.75
C TRP A 483 15.96 -31.33 -3.01
N GLU A 484 15.08 -32.16 -3.54
CA GLU A 484 14.17 -31.81 -4.64
C GLU A 484 12.77 -31.59 -4.07
N LEU A 485 12.27 -30.36 -4.17
CA LEU A 485 10.94 -29.99 -3.69
C LEU A 485 10.12 -29.39 -4.82
N ASN A 486 8.94 -29.96 -5.02
CA ASN A 486 7.96 -29.32 -5.87
C ASN A 486 7.34 -28.11 -5.16
N THR A 487 6.86 -27.15 -5.94
CA THR A 487 5.99 -26.11 -5.41
C THR A 487 4.62 -26.70 -5.14
N GLU A 488 4.04 -26.32 -4.00
CA GLU A 488 2.72 -26.78 -3.58
C GLU A 488 1.78 -25.58 -3.39
N LYS A 489 0.51 -25.75 -3.75
CA LYS A 489 -0.56 -24.76 -3.61
C LYS A 489 -1.64 -25.30 -2.68
N TYR A 490 -1.98 -24.55 -1.65
CA TYR A 490 -3.07 -24.82 -0.73
C TYR A 490 -4.32 -24.02 -1.10
N ASP A 491 -5.43 -24.73 -1.23
CA ASP A 491 -6.75 -24.13 -1.34
C ASP A 491 -7.44 -24.17 0.04
N PRO A 492 -7.74 -23.02 0.66
CA PRO A 492 -8.40 -22.98 1.96
C PRO A 492 -9.87 -23.39 1.93
N VAL A 493 -10.52 -23.42 0.76
CA VAL A 493 -11.93 -23.83 0.62
C VAL A 493 -12.03 -25.35 0.65
N GLU A 494 -11.13 -26.02 -0.06
CA GLU A 494 -11.08 -27.48 -0.15
C GLU A 494 -10.23 -28.13 0.95
N ASP A 495 -9.53 -27.33 1.75
CA ASP A 495 -8.53 -27.77 2.74
C ASP A 495 -7.57 -28.80 2.13
N LYS A 496 -6.92 -28.42 1.02
CA LYS A 496 -6.10 -29.35 0.24
C LYS A 496 -4.91 -28.71 -0.44
N TRP A 497 -3.77 -29.41 -0.37
CA TRP A 497 -2.58 -29.09 -1.15
C TRP A 497 -2.61 -29.77 -2.53
N THR A 498 -2.05 -29.08 -3.53
CA THR A 498 -1.87 -29.55 -4.91
C THR A 498 -0.46 -29.22 -5.39
N VAL A 499 0.14 -30.10 -6.19
CA VAL A 499 1.50 -29.88 -6.73
C VAL A 499 1.42 -29.02 -7.99
N ILE A 500 2.24 -27.96 -8.07
CA ILE A 500 2.31 -27.03 -9.20
C ILE A 500 3.69 -27.08 -9.83
N HIS A 501 3.87 -27.97 -10.81
CA HIS A 501 5.16 -28.20 -11.46
C HIS A 501 5.75 -26.97 -12.16
N ALA A 502 4.90 -26.14 -12.75
CA ALA A 502 5.33 -24.94 -13.46
C ALA A 502 5.99 -23.88 -12.56
N MET A 503 5.64 -23.89 -11.27
CA MET A 503 6.19 -22.99 -10.28
C MET A 503 7.38 -23.58 -9.52
N ASN A 504 7.87 -24.77 -9.90
CA ASN A 504 8.95 -25.44 -9.18
C ASN A 504 10.21 -24.56 -9.08
N PHE A 505 10.72 -24.43 -7.86
CA PHE A 505 11.91 -23.66 -7.58
C PHE A 505 12.85 -24.43 -6.65
N ASN A 506 13.98 -24.89 -7.18
CA ASN A 506 14.92 -25.73 -6.45
C ASN A 506 15.99 -24.89 -5.75
N SER A 507 15.60 -24.18 -4.69
CA SER A 507 16.49 -23.36 -3.83
C SER A 507 15.92 -23.27 -2.42
N TYR A 508 16.75 -23.02 -1.42
CA TYR A 508 16.32 -22.75 -0.04
C TYR A 508 16.90 -21.43 0.47
N ASN A 509 16.41 -20.90 1.58
CA ASN A 509 16.69 -19.53 2.07
C ASN A 509 16.30 -18.45 1.04
N LEU A 510 15.35 -18.76 0.17
CA LEU A 510 14.76 -17.77 -0.75
C LEU A 510 13.69 -16.98 -0.03
N ASN A 511 13.52 -15.74 -0.44
CA ASN A 511 12.36 -14.94 -0.06
C ASN A 511 11.39 -14.86 -1.25
N ALA A 512 10.09 -14.79 -0.99
CA ALA A 512 9.09 -14.54 -2.02
C ALA A 512 8.13 -13.42 -1.61
N GLU A 513 7.82 -12.55 -2.57
CA GLU A 513 7.01 -11.36 -2.36
C GLU A 513 6.02 -11.19 -3.50
N VAL A 514 4.87 -10.57 -3.23
CA VAL A 514 3.86 -10.25 -4.24
C VAL A 514 3.86 -8.75 -4.51
N ILE A 515 4.16 -8.36 -5.74
CA ILE A 515 4.24 -6.97 -6.22
C ILE A 515 3.54 -6.90 -7.57
N ASP A 516 2.70 -5.88 -7.80
CA ASP A 516 1.96 -5.71 -9.06
C ASP A 516 1.25 -7.01 -9.52
N ASP A 517 0.55 -7.67 -8.59
CA ASP A 517 -0.15 -8.95 -8.81
C ASP A 517 0.73 -10.07 -9.39
N THR A 518 2.03 -10.04 -9.06
CA THR A 518 3.01 -11.01 -9.54
C THR A 518 3.87 -11.51 -8.38
N ILE A 519 4.17 -12.82 -8.36
CA ILE A 519 5.11 -13.40 -7.39
C ILE A 519 6.54 -13.18 -7.87
N PHE A 520 7.36 -12.62 -6.99
CA PHE A 520 8.81 -12.53 -7.13
C PHE A 520 9.48 -13.49 -6.16
N VAL A 521 10.52 -14.17 -6.61
CA VAL A 521 11.43 -14.96 -5.79
C VAL A 521 12.80 -14.31 -5.83
N ILE A 522 13.36 -14.04 -4.64
CA ILE A 522 14.58 -13.27 -4.45
C ILE A 522 15.63 -14.13 -3.76
N GLY A 523 16.75 -14.32 -4.47
CA GLY A 523 17.95 -14.97 -4.00
C GLY A 523 17.76 -16.45 -3.63
N GLY A 524 18.46 -16.85 -2.57
CA GLY A 524 18.43 -18.20 -2.03
C GLY A 524 19.78 -18.90 -2.12
N PHE A 525 19.76 -20.22 -1.99
CA PHE A 525 20.96 -21.04 -2.00
C PHE A 525 20.68 -22.31 -2.78
N CYS A 526 21.48 -22.53 -3.83
CA CYS A 526 21.37 -23.69 -4.69
C CYS A 526 22.76 -24.27 -4.96
N ARG A 527 22.91 -25.59 -4.89
CA ARG A 527 24.14 -26.33 -5.26
C ARG A 527 25.43 -25.79 -4.61
N GLY A 528 25.36 -25.36 -3.35
CA GLY A 528 26.55 -24.91 -2.62
C GLY A 528 26.92 -23.44 -2.85
N LYS A 529 26.11 -22.66 -3.58
CA LYS A 529 26.35 -21.24 -3.85
C LYS A 529 25.15 -20.39 -3.46
N ALA A 530 25.44 -19.21 -2.91
CA ALA A 530 24.44 -18.17 -2.71
C ALA A 530 23.97 -17.68 -4.09
N ASP A 531 22.67 -17.75 -4.30
CA ASP A 531 21.99 -17.23 -5.47
C ASP A 531 21.52 -15.82 -5.15
N PHE A 532 21.79 -14.89 -6.07
CA PHE A 532 21.35 -13.51 -5.99
C PHE A 532 20.42 -13.17 -7.16
N SER A 533 19.99 -14.21 -7.89
CA SER A 533 19.02 -14.07 -8.95
C SER A 533 17.65 -13.73 -8.41
N VAL A 534 16.94 -12.95 -9.23
CA VAL A 534 15.57 -12.57 -8.96
C VAL A 534 14.74 -13.07 -10.13
N LYS A 535 13.63 -13.74 -9.82
CA LYS A 535 12.73 -14.25 -10.85
C LYS A 535 11.31 -13.82 -10.53
N ARG A 536 10.58 -13.43 -11.57
CA ARG A 536 9.15 -13.15 -11.48
C ARG A 536 8.36 -14.25 -12.16
N TYR A 537 7.21 -14.58 -11.61
CA TYR A 537 6.32 -15.58 -12.18
C TYR A 537 5.34 -14.93 -13.17
N ASN A 538 5.26 -15.44 -14.39
CA ASN A 538 4.23 -15.05 -15.34
C ASN A 538 3.12 -16.11 -15.31
N ASP A 539 1.98 -15.74 -14.74
CA ASP A 539 0.79 -16.56 -14.60
C ASP A 539 0.15 -16.92 -15.95
N LYS A 540 0.20 -16.02 -16.94
CA LYS A 540 -0.34 -16.24 -18.30
C LYS A 540 0.46 -17.28 -19.08
N GLU A 541 1.76 -17.34 -18.86
CA GLU A 541 2.67 -18.26 -19.56
C GLU A 541 3.06 -19.50 -18.75
N ASP A 542 2.69 -19.54 -17.47
CA ASP A 542 3.03 -20.61 -16.52
C ASP A 542 4.56 -20.79 -16.40
N LYS A 543 5.30 -19.68 -16.36
CA LYS A 543 6.78 -19.66 -16.44
C LYS A 543 7.44 -18.59 -15.58
N TRP A 544 8.61 -18.95 -15.05
CA TRP A 544 9.53 -18.01 -14.40
C TRP A 544 10.35 -17.24 -15.43
N HIS A 545 10.39 -15.92 -15.27
CA HIS A 545 11.26 -15.04 -16.04
C HIS A 545 12.33 -14.45 -15.11
N GLN A 546 13.59 -14.50 -15.54
CA GLN A 546 14.67 -13.84 -14.82
C GLN A 546 14.56 -12.32 -15.01
N VAL A 547 14.67 -11.60 -13.91
CA VAL A 547 14.78 -10.14 -13.88
C VAL A 547 16.14 -9.75 -13.33
N THR A 548 16.41 -8.45 -13.22
CA THR A 548 17.74 -7.97 -12.79
C THR A 548 18.10 -8.51 -11.40
N ASN A 549 19.30 -9.09 -11.32
CA ASN A 549 19.80 -9.69 -10.09
C ASN A 549 20.15 -8.61 -9.05
N MET A 550 20.15 -8.96 -7.76
CA MET A 550 20.59 -8.03 -6.70
C MET A 550 22.03 -7.57 -6.92
N ASN A 551 22.40 -6.36 -6.47
CA ASN A 551 23.79 -5.90 -6.58
C ASN A 551 24.71 -6.66 -5.63
N ILE A 552 24.15 -7.20 -4.54
CA ILE A 552 24.91 -7.88 -3.49
C ILE A 552 24.40 -9.32 -3.34
N SER A 553 25.34 -10.28 -3.39
CA SER A 553 25.06 -11.66 -3.01
C SER A 553 25.02 -11.80 -1.49
N ARG A 554 23.85 -12.22 -0.98
CA ARG A 554 23.58 -12.38 0.46
C ARG A 554 22.56 -13.48 0.72
N LEU A 555 22.67 -14.08 1.91
CA LEU A 555 21.79 -15.13 2.44
C LEU A 555 21.16 -14.67 3.74
N LEU A 556 20.09 -15.36 4.19
CA LEU A 556 19.44 -15.08 5.48
C LEU A 556 19.01 -13.60 5.62
N MET A 557 18.75 -12.97 4.49
CA MET A 557 18.13 -11.65 4.40
C MET A 557 16.61 -11.81 4.50
N SER A 558 15.93 -10.71 4.77
CA SER A 558 14.49 -10.63 4.65
C SER A 558 14.14 -9.59 3.60
N THR A 559 13.15 -9.90 2.78
CA THR A 559 12.54 -8.95 1.86
C THR A 559 11.20 -8.48 2.39
N CYS A 560 10.73 -7.33 1.90
CA CYS A 560 9.37 -6.88 2.13
C CYS A 560 8.94 -5.86 1.08
N VAL A 561 7.65 -5.67 0.90
CA VAL A 561 7.07 -4.69 -0.02
C VAL A 561 6.39 -3.57 0.75
N VAL A 562 6.81 -2.33 0.51
CA VAL A 562 6.08 -1.16 0.99
C VAL A 562 5.20 -0.66 -0.14
N LYS A 563 3.89 -0.72 0.08
CA LYS A 563 2.90 -0.30 -0.91
C LYS A 563 2.61 1.19 -0.82
N ASN A 564 2.34 1.82 -1.96
CA ASN A 564 1.90 3.22 -2.05
C ASN A 564 2.84 4.21 -1.34
N LEU A 565 4.15 4.07 -1.54
CA LEU A 565 5.14 4.89 -0.86
C LEU A 565 5.14 6.33 -1.43
N PRO A 566 4.82 7.38 -0.64
CA PRO A 566 4.65 8.74 -1.16
C PRO A 566 5.93 9.33 -1.77
N ASN A 567 7.09 8.94 -1.25
CA ASN A 567 8.40 9.33 -1.75
C ASN A 567 9.06 8.19 -2.55
N ALA A 568 8.30 7.35 -3.25
CA ALA A 568 8.84 6.25 -4.07
C ALA A 568 9.95 6.68 -5.04
N ARG A 569 9.89 7.94 -5.52
CA ARG A 569 10.96 8.55 -6.33
C ARG A 569 12.33 8.46 -5.67
N ASP A 570 12.41 8.54 -4.34
CA ASP A 570 13.66 8.43 -3.56
C ASP A 570 14.33 7.07 -3.73
N TYR A 571 13.54 6.03 -3.97
CA TYR A 571 13.95 4.63 -4.10
C TYR A 571 14.00 4.15 -5.55
N SER A 572 13.35 4.87 -6.47
CA SER A 572 13.40 4.59 -7.90
C SER A 572 14.81 4.74 -8.49
N TYR A 573 15.05 4.05 -9.60
CA TYR A 573 16.35 4.09 -10.27
C TYR A 573 16.68 5.51 -10.75
N LYS A 574 17.87 6.00 -10.39
CA LYS A 574 18.28 7.40 -10.63
C LYS A 574 18.87 7.64 -12.01
N HIS A 575 19.57 6.68 -12.60
CA HIS A 575 20.25 6.81 -13.88
C HIS A 575 19.38 6.32 -15.05
N ARG A 576 18.14 6.81 -15.14
CA ARG A 576 17.17 6.39 -16.18
C ARG A 576 17.66 6.70 -17.59
N ASP A 577 18.54 7.68 -17.75
CA ASP A 577 19.24 8.03 -18.98
C ASP A 577 20.13 6.88 -19.49
N LYS A 578 20.66 6.04 -18.59
CA LYS A 578 21.59 4.94 -18.92
C LYS A 578 20.94 3.57 -18.96
N LEU A 579 19.61 3.51 -18.86
CA LEU A 579 18.86 2.25 -18.68
C LEU A 579 19.16 1.22 -19.77
N MET A 580 19.38 1.67 -21.01
CA MET A 580 19.63 0.82 -22.17
C MET A 580 21.12 0.50 -22.41
N GLU A 581 22.07 1.26 -21.84
CA GLU A 581 23.51 0.96 -21.92
C GLU A 581 23.93 -0.09 -20.91
N GLU A 582 23.30 -0.07 -19.75
CA GLU A 582 23.55 -1.04 -18.69
C GLU A 582 22.93 -2.37 -19.09
N ASP A 583 23.76 -3.30 -19.57
CA ASP A 583 23.39 -4.70 -19.74
C ASP A 583 22.59 -5.14 -18.51
N ARG A 584 21.41 -5.76 -18.73
CA ARG A 584 20.65 -6.44 -17.67
C ARG A 584 21.54 -7.57 -17.14
N LYS A 585 22.38 -7.26 -16.14
CA LYS A 585 23.42 -8.16 -15.62
C LYS A 585 22.83 -9.40 -14.95
#